data_AF-A0A183TMU0-F1
#
_entry.id   AF-A0A183TMU0-F1
#
_cell.length_a   1.000
_cell.length_b   1.000
_cell.length_c   1.000
_cell.angle_alpha   90.00
_cell.angle_beta   90.00
_cell.angle_gamma   90.00
#
_symmetry.space_group_name_H-M   'P 1'
#
loop_
_entity.id
_entity.type
_entity.pdbx_description
1 polymer ?
#
loop_
_entity_poly.entity_id
_entity_poly.type
_entity_poly.pdbx_seq_one_letter_code
_entity_poly.pdbx_strand_id
1 'polypeptide(L)'
;MLIFSSFPSSAEKLADQYRKKATFYNNGDVVFVPLGDDFRYLSETAWEAQFTNYKKLMDYVNSKPEMRMHVQFGTLSTYFNLVKQRKPVASFPSLMGDFFTYADRNQDYWSGYFTSRPTHKALSRVVEAELRSAEILFSLARHWIPNLASKLNSETCLSLYDRISSARRSLALFQHHDAITGTARRHVMTDYRPSLALLLGSGQQDVENAVHAQILHWGSVLLHSAGWDWPVAGAPTPPTITFTSLDQVR
;
A
#
# COMPACT_ATOMS: atom_id res chain seq x y z
N MET A 1 16.51 27.88 -11.12
CA MET A 1 17.47 29.00 -11.20
C MET A 1 16.71 30.29 -10.96
N LEU A 2 16.70 30.78 -9.71
CA LEU A 2 16.08 32.05 -9.28
C LEU A 2 17.24 32.95 -8.81
N ILE A 3 17.87 33.69 -9.73
CA ILE A 3 19.08 34.49 -9.41
C ILE A 3 18.80 36.01 -9.43
N PHE A 4 17.58 36.49 -9.72
CA PHE A 4 17.30 37.94 -9.77
C PHE A 4 15.92 38.36 -9.25
N SER A 5 15.51 37.93 -8.05
CA SER A 5 14.35 38.55 -7.39
C SER A 5 14.64 38.90 -5.94
N SER A 6 14.27 40.13 -5.55
CA SER A 6 14.26 40.54 -4.15
C SER A 6 13.29 39.66 -3.36
N PHE A 7 13.54 39.49 -2.06
CA PHE A 7 12.70 38.68 -1.19
C PHE A 7 11.20 39.08 -1.23
N PRO A 8 10.82 40.38 -1.19
CA PRO A 8 9.43 40.81 -1.40
C PRO A 8 8.83 40.33 -2.72
N SER A 9 9.56 40.46 -3.84
CA SER A 9 9.10 40.01 -5.15
C SER A 9 8.87 38.50 -5.19
N SER A 10 9.70 37.72 -4.51
CA SER A 10 9.52 36.26 -4.40
C SER A 10 8.25 35.90 -3.60
N ALA A 11 7.96 36.60 -2.51
CA ALA A 11 6.77 36.38 -1.70
C ALA A 11 5.48 36.75 -2.46
N GLU A 12 5.49 37.87 -3.20
CA GLU A 12 4.38 38.29 -4.05
C GLU A 12 4.11 37.30 -5.18
N LYS A 13 5.16 36.79 -5.84
CA LYS A 13 5.04 35.73 -6.85
C LYS A 13 4.46 34.45 -6.28
N LEU A 14 4.89 34.03 -5.10
CA LEU A 14 4.33 32.85 -4.42
C LEU A 14 2.84 33.04 -4.14
N ALA A 15 2.46 34.18 -3.56
CA ALA A 15 1.09 34.54 -3.27
C ALA A 15 0.21 34.56 -4.54
N ASP A 16 0.72 35.11 -5.64
CA ASP A 16 0.06 35.07 -6.95
C ASP A 16 -0.21 33.63 -7.43
N GLN A 17 0.78 32.74 -7.36
CA GLN A 17 0.60 31.34 -7.71
C GLN A 17 -0.44 30.64 -6.83
N TYR A 18 -0.47 30.95 -5.53
CA TYR A 18 -1.47 30.38 -4.62
C TYR A 18 -2.88 30.87 -4.93
N ARG A 19 -3.06 32.16 -5.26
CA ARG A 19 -4.35 32.71 -5.70
C ARG A 19 -4.82 32.06 -7.00
N LYS A 20 -3.92 31.91 -7.98
CA LYS A 20 -4.21 31.21 -9.24
C LYS A 20 -4.60 29.75 -8.99
N LYS A 21 -3.92 29.05 -8.08
CA LYS A 21 -4.31 27.68 -7.72
C LYS A 21 -5.69 27.64 -7.06
N ALA A 22 -6.00 28.60 -6.20
CA ALA A 22 -7.28 28.65 -5.49
C ALA A 22 -8.49 28.77 -6.43
N THR A 23 -8.35 29.37 -7.62
CA THR A 23 -9.47 29.50 -8.57
C THR A 23 -9.98 28.17 -9.14
N PHE A 24 -9.17 27.11 -9.08
CA PHE A 24 -9.58 25.77 -9.52
C PHE A 24 -10.43 25.01 -8.48
N TYR A 25 -10.60 25.57 -7.28
CA TYR A 25 -11.23 24.87 -6.17
C TYR A 25 -12.38 25.66 -5.57
N ASN A 26 -13.48 24.96 -5.27
CA ASN A 26 -14.58 25.50 -4.48
C ASN A 26 -14.50 24.95 -3.04
N ASN A 27 -13.44 25.30 -2.30
CA ASN A 27 -13.09 24.69 -1.01
C ASN A 27 -13.17 25.67 0.18
N GLY A 28 -14.03 26.69 0.10
CA GLY A 28 -14.18 27.69 1.18
C GLY A 28 -12.92 28.54 1.40
N ASP A 29 -12.27 28.97 0.31
CA ASP A 29 -11.03 29.77 0.34
C ASP A 29 -9.86 29.10 1.07
N VAL A 30 -9.81 27.75 1.04
CA VAL A 30 -8.70 26.96 1.55
C VAL A 30 -8.03 26.25 0.38
N VAL A 31 -6.73 26.48 0.19
CA VAL A 31 -5.91 25.82 -0.83
C VAL A 31 -4.86 24.94 -0.18
N PHE A 32 -4.74 23.69 -0.64
CA PHE A 32 -3.66 22.79 -0.24
C PHE A 32 -2.49 22.93 -1.22
N VAL A 33 -1.28 23.13 -0.70
CA VAL A 33 -0.05 23.21 -1.49
C VAL A 33 0.92 22.16 -0.98
N PRO A 34 1.07 21.01 -1.68
CA PRO A 34 2.10 20.04 -1.34
C PRO A 34 3.48 20.67 -1.47
N LEU A 35 4.32 20.45 -0.47
CA LEU A 35 5.73 20.83 -0.50
C LEU A 35 6.56 19.56 -0.29
N GLY A 36 6.99 18.96 -1.38
CA GLY A 36 7.70 17.69 -1.35
C GLY A 36 7.91 17.17 -2.77
N ASP A 37 8.61 16.05 -2.85
CA ASP A 37 8.91 15.31 -4.06
C ASP A 37 9.45 13.93 -3.66
N ASP A 38 9.79 13.09 -4.63
CA ASP A 38 10.42 11.79 -4.40
C ASP A 38 11.69 11.92 -3.54
N PHE A 39 11.74 11.13 -2.45
CA PHE A 39 12.91 11.03 -1.56
C PHE A 39 13.46 12.38 -1.07
N ARG A 40 12.60 13.35 -0.75
CA ARG A 40 13.01 14.66 -0.19
C ARG A 40 13.17 14.63 1.33
N TYR A 41 13.80 15.67 1.86
CA TYR A 41 14.03 15.90 3.29
C TYR A 41 14.94 14.87 3.97
N LEU A 42 15.87 14.29 3.21
CA LEU A 42 16.83 13.30 3.72
C LEU A 42 18.03 13.91 4.48
N SER A 43 18.26 15.22 4.36
CA SER A 43 19.35 15.90 5.04
C SER A 43 18.85 17.11 5.84
N GLU A 44 19.52 17.37 6.96
CA GLU A 44 19.28 18.55 7.79
C GLU A 44 19.41 19.85 6.98
N THR A 45 20.44 19.93 6.13
CA THR A 45 20.66 21.10 5.26
C THR A 45 19.51 21.36 4.30
N ALA A 46 18.94 20.31 3.70
CA ALA A 46 17.79 20.43 2.81
C ALA A 46 16.53 20.83 3.58
N TRP A 47 16.35 20.29 4.79
CA TRP A 47 15.22 20.60 5.64
C TRP A 47 15.27 22.06 6.13
N GLU A 48 16.42 22.49 6.67
CA GLU A 48 16.66 23.84 7.16
C GLU A 48 16.47 24.88 6.04
N ALA A 49 17.04 24.62 4.86
CA ALA A 49 16.88 25.51 3.72
C ALA A 49 15.42 25.65 3.28
N GLN A 50 14.63 24.57 3.30
CA GLN A 50 13.20 24.65 2.95
C GLN A 50 12.41 25.36 4.04
N PHE A 51 12.57 24.94 5.30
CA PHE A 51 11.84 25.48 6.44
C PHE A 51 12.08 26.97 6.61
N THR A 52 13.35 27.38 6.69
CA THR A 52 13.71 28.77 6.99
C THR A 52 13.32 29.73 5.85
N ASN A 53 13.43 29.31 4.59
CA ASN A 53 12.98 30.15 3.48
C ASN A 53 11.45 30.26 3.42
N TYR A 54 10.71 29.16 3.58
CA TYR A 54 9.24 29.21 3.60
C TYR A 54 8.72 29.99 4.80
N LYS A 55 9.33 29.84 5.97
CA LYS A 55 8.93 30.59 7.17
C LYS A 55 9.02 32.10 6.94
N LYS A 56 10.14 32.57 6.36
CA LYS A 56 10.30 33.98 5.99
C LYS A 56 9.19 34.43 5.02
N LEU A 57 8.96 33.67 3.94
CA LEU A 57 7.93 34.00 2.94
C LEU A 57 6.53 34.07 3.57
N MET A 58 6.18 33.09 4.41
CA MET A 58 4.91 33.07 5.15
C MET A 58 4.77 34.28 6.07
N ASP A 59 5.82 34.62 6.83
CA ASP A 59 5.80 35.77 7.75
C ASP A 59 5.63 37.09 7.00
N TYR A 60 6.28 37.25 5.85
CA TYR A 60 6.09 38.42 4.99
C TYR A 60 4.65 38.52 4.50
N VAL A 61 4.10 37.42 3.98
CA VAL A 61 2.72 37.38 3.47
C VAL A 61 1.70 37.66 4.58
N ASN A 62 1.88 37.03 5.75
CA ASN A 62 0.94 37.12 6.87
C ASN A 62 1.00 38.48 7.60
N SER A 63 2.13 39.18 7.55
CA SER A 63 2.27 40.51 8.17
C SER A 63 1.62 41.64 7.38
N LYS A 64 1.11 41.35 6.18
CA LYS A 64 0.59 42.32 5.22
C LYS A 64 -0.92 42.14 4.98
N PRO A 65 -1.78 42.95 5.62
CA PRO A 65 -3.24 42.84 5.46
C PRO A 65 -3.70 42.98 4.00
N GLU A 66 -2.98 43.75 3.17
CA GLU A 66 -3.26 43.93 1.74
C GLU A 66 -3.16 42.61 0.95
N MET A 67 -2.43 41.62 1.47
CA MET A 67 -2.30 40.31 0.83
C MET A 67 -3.57 39.46 0.96
N ARG A 68 -4.43 39.75 1.95
CA ARG A 68 -5.71 39.06 2.19
C ARG A 68 -5.61 37.54 2.19
N MET A 69 -4.52 37.02 2.73
CA MET A 69 -4.27 35.58 2.82
C MET A 69 -3.56 35.24 4.11
N HIS A 70 -3.73 34.00 4.54
CA HIS A 70 -3.00 33.43 5.65
C HIS A 70 -2.34 32.14 5.17
N VAL A 71 -1.01 32.06 5.28
CA VAL A 71 -0.21 30.94 4.83
C VAL A 71 0.51 30.34 6.03
N GLN A 72 0.42 29.01 6.18
CA GLN A 72 1.06 28.29 7.27
C GLN A 72 1.48 26.90 6.79
N PHE A 73 2.44 26.31 7.48
CA PHE A 73 2.64 24.86 7.40
C PHE A 73 1.42 24.14 7.98
N GLY A 74 1.08 23.01 7.39
CA GLY A 74 -0.08 22.23 7.82
C GLY A 74 0.01 20.79 7.33
N THR A 75 -0.85 19.96 7.89
CA THR A 75 -1.02 18.56 7.47
C THR A 75 -2.23 18.43 6.55
N LEU A 76 -2.39 17.26 5.91
CA LEU A 76 -3.64 16.93 5.20
C LEU A 76 -4.87 17.05 6.11
N SER A 77 -4.75 16.63 7.38
CA SER A 77 -5.82 16.77 8.37
C SER A 77 -6.16 18.23 8.67
N THR A 78 -5.14 19.10 8.79
CA THR A 78 -5.34 20.55 8.95
C THR A 78 -6.16 21.11 7.79
N TYR A 79 -5.79 20.75 6.55
CA TYR A 79 -6.48 21.20 5.34
C TYR A 79 -7.95 20.76 5.32
N PHE A 80 -8.24 19.46 5.46
CA PHE A 80 -9.62 18.96 5.38
C PHE A 80 -10.50 19.45 6.53
N ASN A 81 -9.93 19.66 7.73
CA ASN A 81 -10.65 20.26 8.84
C ASN A 81 -11.07 21.71 8.54
N LEU A 82 -10.18 22.52 7.95
CA LEU A 82 -10.50 23.89 7.56
C LEU A 82 -11.55 23.94 6.45
N VAL A 83 -11.45 23.07 5.44
CA VAL A 83 -12.46 22.97 4.38
C VAL A 83 -13.84 22.64 4.96
N LYS A 84 -13.91 21.63 5.85
CA LYS A 84 -15.14 21.22 6.51
C LYS A 84 -15.77 22.32 7.37
N GLN A 85 -14.94 23.14 8.04
CA GLN A 85 -15.41 24.27 8.85
C GLN A 85 -15.98 25.41 8.01
N ARG A 86 -15.44 25.64 6.81
CA ARG A 86 -15.82 26.78 5.97
C ARG A 86 -16.89 26.47 4.93
N LYS A 87 -17.06 25.20 4.57
CA LYS A 87 -17.97 24.79 3.51
C LYS A 87 -18.71 23.51 3.91
N PRO A 88 -20.07 23.52 3.90
CA PRO A 88 -20.86 22.32 4.18
C PRO A 88 -20.58 21.21 3.17
N VAL A 89 -20.43 19.97 3.66
CA VAL A 89 -20.17 18.79 2.82
C VAL A 89 -21.22 18.61 1.72
N ALA A 90 -22.48 18.92 2.01
CA ALA A 90 -23.59 18.82 1.06
C ALA A 90 -23.48 19.76 -0.16
N SER A 91 -22.55 20.71 -0.15
CA SER A 91 -22.34 21.66 -1.26
C SER A 91 -21.29 21.21 -2.29
N PHE A 92 -20.63 20.07 -2.06
CA PHE A 92 -19.73 19.46 -3.04
C PHE A 92 -20.50 18.58 -4.03
N PRO A 93 -20.08 18.52 -5.31
CA PRO A 93 -20.71 17.62 -6.27
C PRO A 93 -20.46 16.17 -5.88
N SER A 94 -21.43 15.30 -6.18
CA SER A 94 -21.21 13.87 -6.19
C SER A 94 -20.53 13.45 -7.48
N LEU A 95 -19.69 12.42 -7.40
CA LEU A 95 -19.04 11.79 -8.54
C LEU A 95 -19.10 10.27 -8.37
N MET A 96 -19.39 9.55 -9.45
CA MET A 96 -19.43 8.09 -9.48
C MET A 96 -18.68 7.60 -10.73
N GLY A 97 -17.90 6.53 -10.57
CA GLY A 97 -17.05 5.97 -11.62
C GLY A 97 -15.64 5.69 -11.11
N ASP A 98 -14.70 5.47 -12.02
CA ASP A 98 -13.27 5.36 -11.74
C ASP A 98 -12.47 6.42 -12.51
N PHE A 99 -11.14 6.34 -12.41
CA PHE A 99 -10.21 7.20 -13.14
C PHE A 99 -9.28 6.38 -14.04
N PHE A 100 -9.79 5.29 -14.64
CA PHE A 100 -9.06 4.50 -15.63
C PHE A 100 -9.58 4.78 -17.06
N THR A 101 -8.73 4.78 -18.09
CA THR A 101 -7.27 4.59 -18.07
C THR A 101 -6.56 5.94 -18.04
N TYR A 102 -5.63 6.13 -17.10
CA TYR A 102 -4.84 7.35 -16.96
C TYR A 102 -3.93 7.61 -18.17
N ALA A 103 -3.86 8.87 -18.60
CA ALA A 103 -2.86 9.39 -19.52
C ALA A 103 -2.34 10.72 -18.96
N ASP A 104 -1.03 10.86 -18.81
CA ASP A 104 -0.41 12.09 -18.31
C ASP A 104 -0.27 13.14 -19.42
N ARG A 105 -0.16 12.69 -20.68
CA ARG A 105 -0.05 13.54 -21.87
C ARG A 105 -0.72 12.90 -23.07
N ASN A 106 -1.36 13.72 -23.91
CA ASN A 106 -1.83 13.35 -25.25
C ASN A 106 -2.51 11.96 -25.31
N GLN A 107 -1.88 11.00 -25.99
CA GLN A 107 -2.35 9.62 -26.20
C GLN A 107 -1.47 8.59 -25.45
N ASP A 108 -0.67 9.04 -24.48
CA ASP A 108 0.23 8.18 -23.70
C ASP A 108 -0.56 7.50 -22.57
N TYR A 109 -1.43 6.56 -22.93
CA TYR A 109 -2.24 5.82 -21.95
C TYR A 109 -1.40 4.80 -21.19
N TRP A 110 -1.49 4.83 -19.86
CA TRP A 110 -0.75 3.94 -18.98
C TRP A 110 -1.49 2.61 -18.79
N SER A 111 -1.97 1.98 -19.85
CA SER A 111 -2.60 0.65 -19.81
C SER A 111 -1.58 -0.50 -19.81
N GLY A 112 -0.34 -0.25 -20.22
CA GLY A 112 0.68 -1.29 -20.33
C GLY A 112 0.98 -2.01 -19.01
N TYR A 113 0.99 -1.28 -17.89
CA TYR A 113 1.28 -1.87 -16.57
C TYR A 113 0.19 -2.83 -16.07
N PHE A 114 -1.00 -2.84 -16.69
CA PHE A 114 -2.01 -3.86 -16.42
C PHE A 114 -1.51 -5.27 -16.72
N THR A 115 -0.57 -5.42 -17.67
CA THR A 115 -0.02 -6.74 -18.07
C THR A 115 1.45 -6.93 -17.72
N SER A 116 2.24 -5.86 -17.53
CA SER A 116 3.67 -5.95 -17.23
C SER A 116 4.00 -6.94 -16.10
N ARG A 117 4.97 -7.85 -16.35
CA ARG A 117 5.42 -8.88 -15.38
C ARG A 117 4.28 -9.77 -14.85
N PRO A 118 3.54 -10.46 -15.73
CA PRO A 118 2.32 -11.17 -15.38
C PRO A 118 2.56 -12.32 -14.38
N THR A 119 3.76 -12.92 -14.37
CA THR A 119 4.12 -13.96 -13.40
C THR A 119 4.12 -13.46 -11.95
N HIS A 120 4.54 -12.22 -11.69
CA HIS A 120 4.50 -11.65 -10.33
C HIS A 120 3.08 -11.27 -9.93
N LYS A 121 2.27 -10.77 -10.89
CA LYS A 121 0.84 -10.51 -10.67
C LYS A 121 0.09 -11.79 -10.31
N ALA A 122 0.33 -12.89 -11.03
CA ALA A 122 -0.24 -14.20 -10.73
C ALA A 122 0.22 -14.71 -9.36
N LEU A 123 1.52 -14.64 -9.06
CA LEU A 123 2.07 -15.02 -7.75
C LEU A 123 1.41 -14.24 -6.60
N SER A 124 1.17 -12.93 -6.77
CA SER A 124 0.48 -12.13 -5.75
C SER A 124 -0.90 -12.67 -5.40
N ARG A 125 -1.65 -13.19 -6.37
CA ARG A 125 -2.99 -13.77 -6.15
C ARG A 125 -2.93 -15.11 -5.42
N VAL A 126 -1.92 -15.92 -5.74
CA VAL A 126 -1.66 -17.17 -5.02
C VAL A 126 -1.32 -16.87 -3.55
N VAL A 127 -0.37 -15.97 -3.31
CA VAL A 127 0.06 -15.60 -1.94
C VAL A 127 -1.09 -14.99 -1.15
N GLU A 128 -1.93 -14.17 -1.78
CA GLU A 128 -3.14 -13.60 -1.17
C GLU A 128 -4.12 -14.71 -0.70
N ALA A 129 -4.37 -15.72 -1.55
CA ALA A 129 -5.26 -16.83 -1.22
C ALA A 129 -4.69 -17.71 -0.10
N GLU A 130 -3.40 -18.07 -0.18
CA GLU A 130 -2.71 -18.87 0.83
C GLU A 130 -2.65 -18.15 2.18
N LEU A 131 -2.34 -16.85 2.17
CA LEU A 131 -2.32 -16.04 3.39
C LEU A 131 -3.69 -16.03 4.06
N ARG A 132 -4.76 -15.81 3.30
CA ARG A 132 -6.13 -15.83 3.82
C ARG A 132 -6.46 -17.18 4.47
N SER A 133 -6.12 -18.29 3.80
CA SER A 133 -6.33 -19.63 4.34
C SER A 133 -5.56 -19.85 5.63
N ALA A 134 -4.27 -19.49 5.67
CA ALA A 134 -3.43 -19.60 6.85
C ALA A 134 -3.97 -18.78 8.03
N GLU A 135 -4.47 -17.56 7.79
CA GLU A 135 -5.06 -16.72 8.83
C GLU A 135 -6.35 -17.33 9.41
N ILE A 136 -7.26 -17.81 8.56
CA ILE A 136 -8.50 -18.46 9.01
C ILE A 136 -8.16 -19.71 9.85
N LEU A 137 -7.28 -20.56 9.35
CA LEU A 137 -6.87 -21.80 10.02
C LEU A 137 -6.18 -21.50 11.37
N PHE A 138 -5.29 -20.50 11.41
CA PHE A 138 -4.65 -20.07 12.65
C PHE A 138 -5.65 -19.52 13.66
N SER A 139 -6.62 -18.70 13.22
CA SER A 139 -7.67 -18.15 14.09
C SER A 139 -8.59 -19.24 14.65
N LEU A 140 -9.00 -20.20 13.82
CA LEU A 140 -9.75 -21.37 14.27
C LEU A 140 -8.91 -22.14 15.29
N ALA A 141 -7.67 -22.50 14.95
CA ALA A 141 -6.78 -23.22 15.85
C ALA A 141 -6.70 -22.53 17.23
N ARG A 142 -6.45 -21.22 17.26
CA ARG A 142 -6.40 -20.43 18.50
C ARG A 142 -7.70 -20.45 19.30
N HIS A 143 -8.86 -20.47 18.65
CA HIS A 143 -10.17 -20.49 19.31
C HIS A 143 -10.48 -21.84 19.97
N TRP A 144 -10.13 -22.96 19.34
CA TRP A 144 -10.45 -24.30 19.81
C TRP A 144 -9.44 -24.86 20.85
N ILE A 145 -8.28 -24.21 21.03
CA ILE A 145 -7.23 -24.57 22.00
C ILE A 145 -7.64 -24.64 23.48
N PRO A 146 -8.59 -23.85 24.04
CA PRO A 146 -8.91 -23.94 25.47
C PRO A 146 -9.59 -25.26 25.88
N ASN A 147 -10.15 -26.01 24.94
CA ASN A 147 -11.07 -27.13 25.22
C ASN A 147 -10.54 -28.51 24.81
N LEU A 148 -9.38 -28.57 24.15
CA LEU A 148 -8.77 -29.82 23.73
C LEU A 148 -7.38 -29.89 24.36
N ALA A 149 -6.96 -31.09 24.78
CA ALA A 149 -5.60 -31.39 25.23
C ALA A 149 -4.58 -31.19 24.08
N SER A 150 -4.44 -29.95 23.60
CA SER A 150 -3.80 -29.61 22.34
C SER A 150 -2.31 -29.40 22.54
N LYS A 151 -1.54 -30.01 21.63
CA LYS A 151 -0.07 -30.06 21.61
C LYS A 151 0.59 -28.83 20.96
N LEU A 152 -0.17 -27.79 20.62
CA LEU A 152 0.40 -26.54 20.10
C LEU A 152 0.94 -25.73 21.27
N ASN A 153 2.21 -25.95 21.60
CA ASN A 153 2.89 -25.15 22.61
C ASN A 153 2.91 -23.66 22.19
N SER A 154 3.06 -22.76 23.17
CA SER A 154 3.07 -21.31 22.94
C SER A 154 4.13 -20.88 21.93
N GLU A 155 5.26 -21.58 21.89
CA GLU A 155 6.36 -21.34 20.95
C GLU A 155 5.94 -21.57 19.49
N THR A 156 5.21 -22.66 19.21
CA THR A 156 4.69 -22.96 17.87
C THR A 156 3.64 -21.91 17.46
N CYS A 157 2.76 -21.50 18.39
CA CYS A 157 1.79 -20.44 18.12
C CYS A 157 2.47 -19.11 17.76
N LEU A 158 3.52 -18.72 18.49
CA LEU A 158 4.29 -17.51 18.22
C LEU A 158 5.01 -17.60 16.86
N SER A 159 5.66 -18.72 16.59
CA SER A 159 6.35 -18.95 15.31
C SER A 159 5.40 -18.87 14.11
N LEU A 160 4.22 -19.49 14.19
CA LEU A 160 3.19 -19.39 13.17
C LEU A 160 2.68 -17.96 12.99
N TYR A 161 2.44 -17.24 14.09
CA TYR A 161 2.02 -15.84 14.04
C TYR A 161 3.07 -14.94 13.37
N ASP A 162 4.36 -15.15 13.65
CA ASP A 162 5.46 -14.40 13.05
C ASP A 162 5.59 -14.68 11.55
N ARG A 163 5.41 -15.94 11.12
CA ARG A 163 5.39 -16.33 9.70
C ARG A 163 4.23 -15.67 8.95
N ILE A 164 3.01 -15.76 9.50
CA ILE A 164 1.82 -15.11 8.93
C ILE A 164 2.02 -13.59 8.88
N SER A 165 2.56 -12.99 9.94
CA SER A 165 2.82 -11.54 10.00
C SER A 165 3.86 -11.08 8.97
N SER A 166 4.90 -11.90 8.76
CA SER A 166 5.92 -11.63 7.74
C SER A 166 5.31 -11.69 6.33
N ALA A 167 4.49 -12.71 6.07
CA ALA A 167 3.77 -12.85 4.82
C ALA A 167 2.80 -11.70 4.52
N ARG A 168 2.04 -11.23 5.52
CA ARG A 168 1.21 -10.02 5.40
C ARG A 168 2.03 -8.81 4.96
N ARG A 169 3.16 -8.57 5.63
CA ARG A 169 4.04 -7.44 5.34
C ARG A 169 4.60 -7.53 3.92
N SER A 170 5.02 -8.72 3.49
CA SER A 170 5.54 -8.94 2.15
C SER A 170 4.48 -8.74 1.06
N LEU A 171 3.27 -9.29 1.25
CA LEU A 171 2.16 -9.08 0.32
C LEU A 171 1.76 -7.59 0.27
N ALA A 172 1.68 -6.92 1.41
CA ALA A 172 1.37 -5.50 1.51
C ALA A 172 2.43 -4.63 0.81
N LEU A 173 3.72 -4.91 1.02
CA LEU A 173 4.80 -4.24 0.30
C LEU A 173 4.70 -4.47 -1.21
N PHE A 174 4.30 -5.66 -1.65
CA PHE A 174 4.10 -5.95 -3.07
C PHE A 174 2.90 -5.21 -3.69
N GLN A 175 1.96 -4.70 -2.88
CA GLN A 175 0.91 -3.81 -3.38
C GLN A 175 1.42 -2.39 -3.68
N HIS A 176 2.69 -2.08 -3.42
CA HIS A 176 3.32 -0.84 -3.86
C HIS A 176 3.10 -0.60 -5.36
N HIS A 177 2.88 0.66 -5.75
CA HIS A 177 2.51 1.04 -7.11
C HIS A 177 3.63 0.88 -8.14
N ASP A 178 4.84 0.48 -7.74
CA ASP A 178 5.88 -0.02 -8.66
C ASP A 178 6.14 -1.52 -8.60
N ALA A 179 5.51 -2.21 -7.64
CA ALA A 179 5.69 -3.64 -7.41
C ALA A 179 4.68 -4.45 -8.22
N ILE A 180 3.40 -4.49 -7.78
CA ILE A 180 2.33 -5.23 -8.47
C ILE A 180 2.10 -4.74 -9.91
N THR A 181 2.32 -3.45 -10.17
CA THR A 181 2.25 -2.85 -11.51
C THR A 181 3.36 -3.36 -12.43
N GLY A 182 4.47 -3.83 -11.86
CA GLY A 182 5.61 -4.33 -12.59
C GLY A 182 6.48 -3.25 -13.23
N THR A 183 6.42 -2.01 -12.73
CA THR A 183 7.20 -0.86 -13.24
C THR A 183 8.56 -0.68 -12.57
N ALA A 184 8.85 -1.41 -11.47
CA ALA A 184 10.17 -1.38 -10.86
C ALA A 184 11.27 -1.98 -11.76
N ARG A 185 12.53 -1.65 -11.43
CA ARG A 185 13.72 -2.21 -12.09
C ARG A 185 13.81 -3.72 -11.89
N ARG A 186 14.51 -4.42 -12.79
CA ARG A 186 14.62 -5.88 -12.77
C ARG A 186 15.10 -6.44 -11.42
N HIS A 187 16.15 -5.87 -10.84
CA HIS A 187 16.68 -6.35 -9.55
C HIS A 187 15.71 -6.13 -8.38
N VAL A 188 14.97 -5.03 -8.38
CA VAL A 188 13.90 -4.76 -7.39
C VAL A 188 12.78 -5.79 -7.52
N MET A 189 12.41 -6.16 -8.75
CA MET A 189 11.43 -7.22 -8.98
C MET A 189 11.92 -8.60 -8.54
N THR A 190 13.23 -8.87 -8.67
CA THR A 190 13.83 -10.09 -8.12
C THR A 190 13.72 -10.11 -6.60
N ASP A 191 13.92 -8.96 -5.93
CA ASP A 191 13.83 -8.84 -4.47
C ASP A 191 12.41 -9.11 -3.92
N TYR A 192 11.36 -8.78 -4.68
CA TYR A 192 9.99 -9.11 -4.28
C TYR A 192 9.67 -10.61 -4.27
N ARG A 193 10.42 -11.46 -5.00
CA ARG A 193 10.10 -12.89 -5.16
C ARG A 193 10.28 -13.70 -3.87
N PRO A 194 11.44 -13.65 -3.17
CA PRO A 194 11.60 -14.36 -1.90
C PRO A 194 10.59 -13.91 -0.83
N SER A 195 10.29 -12.62 -0.79
CA SER A 195 9.30 -12.06 0.14
C SER A 195 7.90 -12.63 -0.08
N LEU A 196 7.49 -12.83 -1.33
CA LEU A 196 6.21 -13.46 -1.67
C LEU A 196 6.23 -14.99 -1.46
N ALA A 197 7.37 -15.65 -1.69
CA ALA A 197 7.51 -17.11 -1.58
C ALA A 197 7.60 -17.63 -0.13
N LEU A 198 7.67 -16.75 0.88
CA LEU A 198 7.85 -17.13 2.29
C LEU A 198 6.72 -18.06 2.80
N LEU A 199 5.50 -17.93 2.28
CA LEU A 199 4.38 -18.83 2.59
C LEU A 199 4.45 -20.17 1.86
N LEU A 200 5.06 -20.20 0.67
CA LEU A 200 4.99 -21.35 -0.25
C LEU A 200 6.01 -22.45 0.06
N GLY A 201 7.08 -22.15 0.79
CA GLY A 201 8.25 -23.05 0.89
C GLY A 201 8.44 -23.82 2.20
N SER A 202 7.74 -23.48 3.29
CA SER A 202 8.01 -24.13 4.60
C SER A 202 6.93 -24.00 5.67
N GLY A 203 5.88 -23.19 5.45
CA GLY A 203 4.85 -22.92 6.45
C GLY A 203 3.64 -23.85 6.37
N GLN A 204 3.45 -24.56 5.25
CA GLN A 204 2.30 -25.44 5.05
C GLN A 204 2.35 -26.64 5.99
N GLN A 205 3.48 -27.34 6.13
CA GLN A 205 3.53 -28.57 6.93
C GLN A 205 3.15 -28.35 8.41
N ASP A 206 3.61 -27.28 9.07
CA ASP A 206 3.29 -27.04 10.48
C ASP A 206 1.85 -26.54 10.67
N VAL A 207 1.33 -25.73 9.73
CA VAL A 207 -0.07 -25.29 9.72
C VAL A 207 -0.99 -26.47 9.38
N GLU A 208 -0.66 -27.26 8.38
CA GLU A 208 -1.33 -28.50 8.00
C GLU A 208 -1.30 -29.49 9.14
N ASN A 209 -0.17 -29.72 9.81
CA ASN A 209 -0.07 -30.59 10.98
C ASN A 209 -0.91 -30.06 12.15
N ALA A 210 -0.90 -28.75 12.39
CA ALA A 210 -1.71 -28.09 13.41
C ALA A 210 -3.22 -28.23 13.13
N VAL A 211 -3.60 -28.17 11.85
CA VAL A 211 -4.98 -28.30 11.37
C VAL A 211 -5.40 -29.78 11.34
N HIS A 212 -4.56 -30.68 10.85
CA HIS A 212 -4.72 -32.14 10.88
C HIS A 212 -4.94 -32.64 12.32
N ALA A 213 -4.13 -32.17 13.27
CA ALA A 213 -4.27 -32.55 14.68
C ALA A 213 -5.59 -32.08 15.33
N GLN A 214 -6.29 -31.11 14.73
CA GLN A 214 -7.51 -30.52 15.28
C GLN A 214 -8.78 -30.93 14.55
N ILE A 215 -8.70 -31.19 13.25
CA ILE A 215 -9.83 -31.55 12.40
C ILE A 215 -10.21 -33.03 12.50
N LEU A 216 -9.26 -33.92 12.84
CA LEU A 216 -9.49 -35.38 12.92
C LEU A 216 -10.49 -35.82 14.01
N HIS A 217 -11.10 -34.92 14.77
CA HIS A 217 -12.22 -35.24 15.66
C HIS A 217 -13.61 -35.00 15.05
N TRP A 218 -13.73 -34.42 13.84
CA TRP A 218 -15.04 -34.07 13.23
C TRP A 218 -15.16 -34.39 11.73
N GLY A 219 -14.66 -35.56 11.30
CA GLY A 219 -14.86 -36.06 9.94
C GLY A 219 -14.09 -35.29 8.87
N SER A 220 -14.19 -35.76 7.63
CA SER A 220 -13.40 -35.29 6.48
C SER A 220 -13.60 -33.81 6.18
N VAL A 221 -12.57 -32.99 6.38
CA VAL A 221 -12.51 -31.61 5.88
C VAL A 221 -11.62 -31.57 4.65
N LEU A 222 -12.14 -30.96 3.59
CA LEU A 222 -11.41 -30.64 2.37
C LEU A 222 -10.36 -29.57 2.70
N LEU A 223 -9.10 -29.97 2.82
CA LEU A 223 -7.97 -29.06 2.78
C LEU A 223 -7.54 -28.90 1.32
N HIS A 224 -7.46 -27.65 0.86
CA HIS A 224 -6.90 -27.32 -0.44
C HIS A 224 -5.38 -27.29 -0.31
N SER A 225 -4.69 -28.27 -0.89
CA SER A 225 -3.26 -28.17 -1.18
C SER A 225 -3.11 -27.94 -2.68
N ALA A 226 -2.55 -26.79 -3.06
CA ALA A 226 -2.05 -26.61 -4.40
C ALA A 226 -0.58 -27.07 -4.42
N GLY A 227 -0.30 -28.18 -5.10
CA GLY A 227 1.08 -28.57 -5.42
C GLY A 227 1.62 -27.60 -6.47
N TRP A 228 2.72 -26.90 -6.16
CA TRP A 228 3.33 -25.92 -7.06
C TRP A 228 4.70 -26.41 -7.57
N ASP A 229 4.70 -27.18 -8.66
CA ASP A 229 5.94 -27.47 -9.39
C ASP A 229 6.29 -26.27 -10.29
N TRP A 230 7.40 -25.59 -9.99
CA TRP A 230 7.98 -24.56 -10.85
C TRP A 230 9.27 -25.04 -11.55
N PRO A 231 9.21 -25.73 -12.70
CA PRO A 231 10.32 -25.72 -13.63
C PRO A 231 9.99 -24.67 -14.71
N VAL A 232 10.73 -23.57 -14.80
CA VAL A 232 10.52 -22.64 -15.91
C VAL A 232 11.72 -22.62 -16.84
N ALA A 233 11.47 -23.02 -18.08
CA ALA A 233 11.77 -22.14 -19.20
C ALA A 233 10.52 -22.02 -20.09
N GLY A 234 9.87 -20.85 -20.07
CA GLY A 234 8.79 -20.50 -21.01
C GLY A 234 7.35 -20.78 -20.56
N ALA A 235 6.91 -20.14 -19.47
CA ALA A 235 5.52 -20.03 -18.97
C ALA A 235 4.86 -21.32 -18.38
N PRO A 236 4.13 -21.20 -17.25
CA PRO A 236 3.66 -22.35 -16.48
C PRO A 236 2.30 -22.89 -16.96
N THR A 237 2.14 -24.22 -16.90
CA THR A 237 0.83 -24.90 -16.92
C THR A 237 -0.02 -24.45 -15.72
N PRO A 238 -1.36 -24.33 -15.87
CA PRO A 238 -2.24 -23.95 -14.78
C PRO A 238 -2.14 -24.96 -13.61
N PRO A 239 -2.30 -24.52 -12.36
CA PRO A 239 -2.28 -25.42 -11.22
C PRO A 239 -3.37 -26.48 -11.38
N THR A 240 -3.00 -27.74 -11.16
CA THR A 240 -3.99 -28.80 -11.01
C THR A 240 -4.52 -28.70 -9.59
N ILE A 241 -5.76 -28.26 -9.43
CA ILE A 241 -6.45 -28.26 -8.14
C ILE A 241 -6.95 -29.69 -7.91
N THR A 242 -6.19 -30.49 -7.16
CA THR A 242 -6.61 -31.83 -6.74
C THR A 242 -7.32 -31.77 -5.39
N PHE A 243 -8.57 -32.21 -5.36
CA PHE A 243 -9.27 -32.50 -4.11
C PHE A 243 -8.99 -33.96 -3.73
N THR A 244 -8.15 -34.20 -2.73
CA THR A 244 -7.98 -35.55 -2.16
C THR A 244 -8.95 -35.75 -1.00
N SER A 245 -9.84 -36.75 -1.14
CA SER A 245 -10.46 -37.37 0.03
C SER A 245 -9.38 -38.15 0.79
N LEU A 246 -9.26 -37.90 2.10
CA LEU A 246 -8.23 -38.51 2.95
C LEU A 246 -8.41 -40.02 3.19
N ASP A 247 -9.49 -40.63 2.68
CA ASP A 247 -9.72 -42.08 2.80
C ASP A 247 -8.78 -42.94 1.92
N GLN A 248 -7.94 -42.32 1.07
CA GLN A 248 -7.16 -43.04 0.04
C GLN A 248 -5.63 -43.01 0.19
N VAL A 249 -5.08 -42.50 1.29
CA VAL A 249 -3.63 -42.60 1.55
C VAL A 249 -3.42 -43.49 2.78
N ARG A 250 -3.08 -44.76 2.54
CA ARG A 250 -2.56 -45.69 3.55
C ARG A 250 -1.06 -45.51 3.72
#